data_AF-A0A836MBD4-F1
#
_entry.id   AF-A0A836MBD4-F1
#
_cell.length_a   1.000
_cell.length_b   1.000
_cell.length_c   1.000
_cell.angle_alpha   90.00
_cell.angle_beta   90.00
_cell.angle_gamma   90.00
#
_symmetry.space_group_name_H-M   'P 1'
#
loop_
_entity.id
_entity.type
_entity.pdbx_description
1 polymer ?
#
loop_
_entity_poly.entity_id
_entity_poly.type
_entity_poly.pdbx_seq_one_letter_code
_entity_poly.pdbx_strand_id
1 'polypeptide(L)' 'MKNLEQLIALQQQIIQMSEPLTAEDIKKMGFAVLNLRAVYDFDLSQPQPPHIVQVLAQEMPVILKALQSYLAKSTS' A
#
# COMPACT_ATOMS: atom_id res chain seq x y z
N MET A 1 -12.75 -5.33 15.53
CA MET A 1 -13.36 -4.43 14.52
C MET A 1 -12.53 -3.17 14.29
N LYS A 2 -12.11 -2.42 15.33
CA LYS A 2 -11.25 -1.22 15.18
C LYS A 2 -9.97 -1.40 14.33
N ASN A 3 -9.38 -2.60 14.31
CA ASN A 3 -8.15 -2.86 13.54
C ASN A 3 -8.41 -3.04 12.02
N LEU A 4 -9.55 -3.60 11.62
CA LEU A 4 -9.85 -3.82 10.20
C LEU A 4 -10.20 -2.51 9.48
N GLU A 5 -10.99 -1.64 10.12
CA GLU A 5 -11.32 -0.32 9.57
C GLU A 5 -10.06 0.55 9.37
N GLN A 6 -9.10 0.47 10.30
CA GLN A 6 -7.81 1.15 10.17
C GLN A 6 -6.99 0.59 9.00
N LEU A 7 -7.00 -0.73 8.80
CA LEU A 7 -6.32 -1.36 7.67
C LEU A 7 -6.97 -1.00 6.33
N ILE A 8 -8.30 -0.92 6.27
CA ILE A 8 -9.03 -0.45 5.07
C ILE A 8 -8.66 1.00 4.76
N ALA A 9 -8.65 1.88 5.76
CA ALA A 9 -8.26 3.28 5.57
C ALA A 9 -6.81 3.41 5.09
N LEU A 10 -5.90 2.59 5.64
CA LEU A 10 -4.51 2.53 5.23
C LEU A 10 -4.36 2.05 3.76
N GLN A 11 -5.10 1.01 3.37
CA GLN A 11 -5.15 0.54 1.99
C GLN A 11 -5.61 1.65 1.04
N GLN A 12 -6.70 2.36 1.37
CA GLN A 12 -7.20 3.46 0.54
C GLN A 12 -6.17 4.60 0.42
N GLN A 13 -5.48 4.95 1.51
CA GLN A 13 -4.42 5.95 1.49
C GLN A 13 -3.27 5.55 0.55
N ILE A 14 -2.83 4.28 0.61
CA ILE A 14 -1.77 3.76 -0.25
C ILE A 14 -2.19 3.79 -1.73
N ILE A 15 -3.44 3.42 -2.03
CA ILE A 15 -3.99 3.48 -3.39
C ILE A 15 -3.96 4.93 -3.89
N GLN A 16 -4.56 5.87 -3.16
CA GLN A 16 -4.60 7.30 -3.53
C GLN A 16 -3.20 7.90 -3.74
N MET A 17 -2.24 7.56 -2.88
CA MET A 17 -0.86 8.04 -3.02
C MET A 17 -0.12 7.43 -4.21
N SER A 18 -0.56 6.26 -4.70
CA SER A 18 0.07 5.57 -5.82
C SER A 18 -0.61 5.81 -7.16
N GLU A 19 -1.85 6.31 -7.19
CA GLU A 19 -2.55 6.72 -8.43
C GLU A 19 -1.72 7.62 -9.37
N PRO A 20 -0.99 8.66 -8.90
CA PRO A 20 -0.23 9.52 -9.82
C PRO A 20 1.11 8.90 -10.28
N LEU A 21 1.48 7.72 -9.77
CA LEU A 21 2.78 7.11 -10.06
C LEU A 21 2.77 6.33 -11.38
N THR A 22 3.76 6.59 -12.23
CA THR A 22 3.97 5.81 -13.45
C THR A 22 4.63 4.46 -13.14
N ALA A 23 4.61 3.55 -14.12
CA ALA A 23 5.37 2.29 -14.02
C ALA A 23 6.88 2.51 -13.82
N GLU A 24 7.42 3.64 -14.27
CA GLU A 24 8.83 4.01 -14.04
C GLU A 24 9.07 4.48 -12.60
N ASP A 25 8.19 5.30 -12.06
CA ASP A 25 8.23 5.72 -10.65
C ASP A 25 8.19 4.52 -9.72
N ILE A 26 7.28 3.61 -10.02
CA ILE A 26 7.13 2.32 -9.36
C ILE A 26 8.46 1.55 -9.42
N LYS A 27 9.08 1.37 -10.60
CA LYS A 27 10.40 0.71 -10.72
C LYS A 27 11.48 1.36 -9.85
N LYS A 28 11.50 2.69 -9.71
CA LYS A 28 12.47 3.42 -8.88
C LYS A 28 12.27 3.17 -7.38
N MET A 29 11.06 2.82 -6.93
CA MET A 29 10.78 2.48 -5.53
C MET A 29 11.24 1.07 -5.12
N GLY A 30 11.56 0.19 -6.07
CA GLY A 30 12.13 -1.14 -5.78
C GLY A 30 11.17 -2.12 -5.10
N PHE A 31 11.70 -2.93 -4.16
CA PHE A 31 11.06 -4.12 -3.57
C PHE A 31 9.64 -3.88 -2.99
N ALA A 32 9.32 -2.66 -2.54
CA ALA A 32 8.01 -2.30 -2.00
C ALA A 32 6.86 -2.41 -3.04
N VAL A 33 7.17 -2.39 -4.33
CA VAL A 33 6.18 -2.52 -5.42
C VAL A 33 5.60 -3.92 -5.51
N LEU A 34 6.40 -4.95 -5.25
CA LEU A 34 5.91 -6.33 -5.26
C LEU A 34 4.75 -6.49 -4.29
N ASN A 35 4.78 -5.73 -3.19
CA ASN A 35 3.75 -5.75 -2.15
C ASN A 35 2.66 -4.70 -2.41
N LEU A 36 2.94 -3.61 -3.16
CA LEU A 36 1.92 -2.68 -3.62
C LEU A 36 0.85 -3.39 -4.46
N ARG A 37 1.23 -4.36 -5.29
CA ARG A 37 0.28 -5.18 -6.04
C ARG A 37 -0.71 -5.92 -5.13
N ALA A 38 -0.25 -6.45 -3.99
CA ALA A 38 -1.13 -7.10 -3.02
C ALA A 38 -2.17 -6.12 -2.43
N VAL A 39 -1.83 -4.83 -2.30
CA VAL A 39 -2.78 -3.80 -1.84
C VAL A 39 -3.88 -3.54 -2.87
N TYR A 40 -3.63 -3.78 -4.16
CA TYR A 40 -4.64 -3.69 -5.23
C TYR A 40 -5.43 -4.99 -5.42
N ASP A 41 -4.75 -6.14 -5.31
CA ASP A 41 -5.34 -7.45 -5.60
C ASP A 41 -6.29 -7.93 -4.49
N PHE A 42 -6.13 -7.45 -3.25
CA PHE A 42 -6.92 -7.86 -2.09
C PHE A 42 -7.71 -6.71 -1.47
N ASP A 43 -8.98 -6.57 -1.82
CA ASP A 43 -9.88 -5.55 -1.24
C ASP A 43 -10.27 -5.90 0.20
N LEU A 44 -9.77 -5.15 1.19
CA LEU A 44 -10.08 -5.35 2.61
C LEU A 44 -11.50 -4.87 2.99
N SER A 45 -12.19 -4.14 2.11
CA SER A 45 -13.62 -3.82 2.30
C SER A 45 -14.52 -5.04 2.10
N GLN A 46 -14.00 -6.09 1.47
CA GLN A 46 -14.65 -7.39 1.32
C GLN A 46 -14.07 -8.39 2.33
N PRO A 47 -14.79 -9.49 2.65
CA PRO A 47 -14.26 -10.57 3.47
C PRO A 47 -13.00 -11.18 2.83
N GLN A 48 -11.88 -11.13 3.56
CA GLN A 48 -10.61 -11.72 3.15
C GLN A 48 -10.20 -12.88 4.07
N PRO A 49 -9.41 -13.86 3.58
CA PRO A 49 -8.82 -14.86 4.43
C PRO A 49 -7.96 -14.23 5.55
N PRO A 50 -7.96 -14.76 6.78
CA PRO A 50 -7.22 -14.17 7.90
C PRO A 50 -5.72 -13.97 7.63
N HIS A 51 -5.10 -14.89 6.87
CA HIS A 51 -3.68 -14.78 6.50
C HIS A 51 -3.41 -13.60 5.55
N ILE A 52 -4.35 -13.26 4.64
CA ILE A 52 -4.23 -12.10 3.76
C ILE A 52 -4.30 -10.81 4.58
N VAL A 53 -5.25 -10.72 5.52
CA VAL A 53 -5.37 -9.57 6.42
C VAL A 53 -4.09 -9.38 7.24
N GLN A 54 -3.47 -10.47 7.72
CA GLN A 54 -2.21 -10.42 8.45
C GLN A 54 -1.03 -9.95 7.58
N VAL A 55 -0.91 -10.47 6.35
CA VAL A 55 0.13 -10.05 5.40
C VAL A 55 -0.01 -8.56 5.09
N LEU A 56 -1.21 -8.11 4.73
CA LEU A 56 -1.45 -6.69 4.43
C LEU A 56 -1.18 -5.79 5.65
N ALA A 57 -1.53 -6.24 6.87
CA ALA A 57 -1.24 -5.49 8.09
C ALA A 57 0.26 -5.31 8.34
N GLN A 58 1.11 -6.24 7.89
CA GLN A 58 2.56 -6.16 8.01
C GLN A 58 3.18 -5.33 6.88
N GLU A 59 2.67 -5.48 5.66
CA GLU A 59 3.27 -4.88 4.45
C GLU A 59 2.84 -3.43 4.21
N MET A 60 1.57 -3.09 4.45
CA MET A 60 1.03 -1.76 4.16
C MET A 60 1.77 -0.60 4.85
N PRO A 61 2.20 -0.69 6.12
CA PRO A 61 3.00 0.37 6.74
C PRO A 61 4.35 0.61 6.05
N VAL A 62 4.98 -0.46 5.56
CA VAL A 62 6.26 -0.39 4.84
C VAL A 62 6.07 0.27 3.47
N ILE A 63 5.00 -0.12 2.76
CA ILE A 63 4.61 0.46 1.47
C ILE A 63 4.30 1.95 1.64
N LEU A 64 3.51 2.33 2.65
CA LEU A 64 3.18 3.73 2.92
C LEU A 64 4.44 4.57 3.14
N LYS A 65 5.39 4.09 3.96
CA LYS A 65 6.65 4.78 4.21
C LYS A 65 7.49 4.93 2.93
N ALA A 66 7.51 3.92 2.07
CA ALA A 66 8.22 3.98 0.79
C ALA A 66 7.60 5.03 -0.14
N LEU A 67 6.26 5.04 -0.27
CA LEU A 67 5.52 6.03 -1.05
C LEU A 67 5.78 7.45 -0.55
N GLN A 68 5.67 7.68 0.76
CA GLN A 68 5.98 8.98 1.38
C GLN A 68 7.41 9.43 1.10
N SER A 69 8.38 8.51 1.23
CA SER A 69 9.80 8.82 1.00
C SER A 69 10.09 9.13 -0.46
N TYR A 70 9.41 8.46 -1.39
CA TYR A 70 9.55 8.72 -2.83
C TYR A 70 8.96 10.08 -3.20
N LEU A 71 7.70 10.31 -2.81
CA LEU A 71 6.98 11.55 -3.14
C LEU A 71 7.66 12.78 -2.55
N ALA A 72 8.19 12.70 -1.32
CA ALA A 72 8.93 13.80 -0.70
C ALA A 72 10.23 14.15 -1.44
N LYS A 73 10.91 13.15 -2.03
CA LYS A 73 12.11 13.36 -2.85
C LYS A 73 11.79 13.94 -4.22
N SER A 74 10.64 13.59 -4.80
CA SER A 74 10.21 14.10 -6.11
C SER A 74 9.72 15.55 -6.08
N THR A 75 9.41 16.09 -4.89
CA THR A 75 8.98 17.48 -4.69
C THR A 75 10.09 18.44 -4.23
N SER A 76 11.34 17.95 -4.08
CA SER A 76 12.52 18.76 -3.73
C SER A 76 13.40 18.99 -4.95
#